data_AF-A0A7Y5L812-F1
#
_entry.id   AF-A0A7Y5L812-F1
#
_cell.length_a   1.000
_cell.length_b   1.000
_cell.length_c   1.000
_cell.angle_alpha   90.00
_cell.angle_beta   90.00
_cell.angle_gamma   90.00
#
_symmetry.space_group_name_H-M   'P 1'
#
loop_
_entity.id
_entity.type
_entity.pdbx_description
1 polymer ?
#
loop_
_entity_poly.entity_id
_entity_poly.type
_entity_poly.pdbx_seq_one_letter_code
_entity_poly.pdbx_strand_id
1 'polypeptide(L)'
;MKDLSKIEQKQLRHLLQEKKERMLRWEEGDGEFDGVESAPNDLLRESLIHQAAPSFEQLVIVQALSPPALSLANIDRGLIIAQIEDVEPLICLTKLDLVTARAEADKIARIYRELGYHVLLTSALTGEGMSSLRERLENKHSVLLGEAGAGRKSLLRRLDAGFESKCKTRELTLEAHNGAALQCFVKHHDLGRGLEITFLDGLSVAGFLNVKREEARLYYDEFRDFTDDCESAECLHTQEKGCAVKQAVARGEVAKLRYKSYSEIIQALA
;
A
#
# COMPACT_ATOMS: atom_id res chain seq x y z
N MET A 1 -25.27 4.74 1.00
CA MET A 1 -24.24 5.37 0.15
C MET A 1 -24.41 6.87 0.27
N LYS A 2 -23.73 7.49 1.24
CA LYS A 2 -23.68 8.95 1.33
C LYS A 2 -22.45 9.39 0.53
N ASP A 3 -22.71 10.21 -0.47
CA ASP A 3 -21.71 10.78 -1.35
C ASP A 3 -20.69 11.56 -0.52
N LEU A 4 -19.45 11.09 -0.54
CA LEU A 4 -18.23 11.86 -0.42
C LEU A 4 -18.42 13.30 -0.94
N SER A 5 -17.83 14.32 -0.30
CA SER A 5 -17.86 15.68 -0.85
C SER A 5 -17.37 15.62 -2.30
N LYS A 6 -18.19 16.12 -3.25
CA LYS A 6 -17.88 16.06 -4.69
C LYS A 6 -16.57 16.77 -5.04
N ILE A 7 -16.04 17.57 -4.11
CA ILE A 7 -14.88 18.44 -4.31
C ILE A 7 -13.59 17.67 -4.03
N GLU A 8 -13.47 16.95 -2.92
CA GLU A 8 -12.22 16.28 -2.54
C GLU A 8 -11.95 15.01 -3.36
N GLN A 9 -12.99 14.24 -3.67
CA GLN A 9 -12.83 13.15 -4.65
C GLN A 9 -12.49 13.67 -6.04
N LYS A 10 -13.05 14.82 -6.43
CA LYS A 10 -12.73 15.42 -7.71
C LYS A 10 -11.29 15.91 -7.67
N GLN A 11 -10.81 16.49 -6.57
CA GLN A 11 -9.42 16.92 -6.41
C GLN A 11 -8.44 15.74 -6.40
N LEU A 12 -8.69 14.69 -5.62
CA LEU A 12 -7.80 13.52 -5.59
C LEU A 12 -7.83 12.77 -6.93
N ARG A 13 -9.01 12.55 -7.53
CA ARG A 13 -9.11 11.95 -8.87
C ARG A 13 -8.51 12.85 -9.95
N HIS A 14 -8.65 14.17 -9.84
CA HIS A 14 -8.03 15.12 -10.77
C HIS A 14 -6.52 15.11 -10.62
N LEU A 15 -5.97 15.11 -9.40
CA LEU A 15 -4.53 15.02 -9.16
C LEU A 15 -3.96 13.69 -9.67
N LEU A 16 -4.63 12.56 -9.41
CA LEU A 16 -4.22 11.25 -9.90
C LEU A 16 -4.37 11.12 -11.43
N GLN A 17 -5.45 11.68 -12.01
CA GLN A 17 -5.69 11.70 -13.45
C GLN A 17 -4.71 12.63 -14.18
N GLU A 18 -4.43 13.82 -13.64
CA GLU A 18 -3.40 14.74 -14.16
C GLU A 18 -2.02 14.11 -14.10
N LYS A 19 -1.71 13.38 -13.02
CA LYS A 19 -0.47 12.60 -12.88
C LYS A 19 -0.38 11.54 -13.99
N LYS A 20 -1.45 10.78 -14.21
CA LYS A 20 -1.54 9.73 -15.24
C LYS A 20 -1.43 10.28 -16.67
N GLU A 21 -2.15 11.35 -16.99
CA GLU A 21 -2.13 11.99 -18.30
C GLU A 21 -0.80 12.70 -18.61
N ARG A 22 -0.14 13.26 -17.60
CA ARG A 22 1.21 13.83 -17.78
C ARG A 22 2.27 12.75 -18.00
N MET A 23 2.15 11.61 -17.34
CA MET A 23 3.06 10.47 -17.50
C MET A 23 2.92 9.85 -18.91
N LEU A 24 1.69 9.63 -19.39
CA LEU A 24 1.43 9.13 -20.75
C LEU A 24 1.97 10.06 -21.85
N ARG A 25 1.78 11.39 -21.72
CA ARG A 25 2.35 12.38 -22.67
C ARG A 25 3.88 12.40 -22.69
N TRP A 26 4.52 12.04 -21.59
CA TRP A 26 5.98 11.97 -21.51
C TRP A 26 6.53 10.73 -22.22
N GLU A 27 5.84 9.58 -22.10
CA GLU A 27 6.20 8.33 -22.79
C GLU A 27 5.97 8.39 -24.31
N GLU A 28 5.02 9.20 -24.79
CA GLU A 28 4.68 9.37 -26.21
C GLU A 28 5.60 10.35 -26.97
N GLY A 29 6.50 11.07 -26.28
CA GLY A 29 7.53 11.92 -26.92
C GLY A 29 7.04 13.27 -27.46
N ASP A 30 5.81 13.68 -27.17
CA ASP A 30 5.14 14.87 -27.75
C ASP A 30 5.23 16.16 -26.89
N GLY A 31 6.18 16.24 -25.95
CA GLY A 31 6.29 17.38 -25.03
C GLY A 31 7.13 18.57 -25.53
N GLU A 32 6.57 19.43 -26.40
CA GLU A 32 7.10 20.79 -26.57
C GLU A 32 6.58 21.69 -25.44
N PHE A 33 7.49 22.24 -24.65
CA PHE A 33 7.21 22.83 -23.33
C PHE A 33 6.90 24.33 -23.46
N ASP A 34 5.61 24.68 -23.62
CA ASP A 34 5.18 26.09 -23.54
C ASP A 34 5.11 26.54 -22.07
N GLY A 35 6.22 27.10 -21.59
CA GLY A 35 6.21 28.31 -20.75
C GLY A 35 5.59 28.26 -19.34
N VAL A 36 5.37 27.10 -18.72
CA VAL A 36 5.04 27.05 -17.28
C VAL A 36 6.29 26.71 -16.48
N GLU A 37 6.91 27.73 -15.91
CA GLU A 37 7.90 27.59 -14.84
C GLU A 37 7.31 26.74 -13.69
N SER A 38 7.99 25.61 -13.45
CA SER A 38 7.86 24.76 -12.26
C SER A 38 6.45 24.25 -11.94
N ALA A 39 6.08 23.10 -12.51
CA ALA A 39 5.43 22.14 -11.63
C ALA A 39 6.44 21.84 -10.51
N PRO A 40 6.07 21.88 -9.21
CA PRO A 40 6.96 21.48 -8.14
C PRO A 40 7.59 20.13 -8.50
N ASN A 41 8.91 20.02 -8.50
CA ASN A 41 9.63 18.76 -8.79
C ASN A 41 9.09 17.57 -7.96
N ASP A 42 8.48 17.85 -6.81
CA ASP A 42 7.82 16.87 -5.95
C ASP A 42 6.56 16.23 -6.56
N LEU A 43 5.88 16.86 -7.51
CA LEU A 43 4.66 16.33 -8.14
C LEU A 43 4.96 15.43 -9.35
N LEU A 44 6.19 15.47 -9.87
CA LEU A 44 6.61 14.72 -11.06
C LEU A 44 7.40 13.45 -10.74
N ARG A 45 7.77 13.23 -9.47
CA ARG A 45 8.52 12.03 -9.08
C ARG A 45 7.60 10.83 -8.96
N GLU A 46 7.89 9.82 -9.76
CA GLU A 46 7.30 8.49 -9.67
C GLU A 46 7.47 7.92 -8.25
N SER A 47 6.46 7.21 -7.76
CA SER A 47 6.62 6.51 -6.49
C SER A 47 7.76 5.49 -6.61
N LEU A 48 8.37 5.15 -5.48
CA LEU A 48 9.46 4.17 -5.47
C LEU A 48 8.99 2.79 -5.97
N ILE A 49 7.70 2.46 -5.80
CA ILE A 49 7.15 1.21 -6.33
C ILE A 49 6.96 1.28 -7.85
N HIS A 50 6.56 2.44 -8.39
CA HIS A 50 6.41 2.67 -9.82
C HIS A 50 7.77 2.59 -10.53
N GLN A 51 8.80 3.24 -9.98
CA GLN A 51 10.18 3.14 -10.49
C GLN A 51 10.68 1.67 -10.54
N ALA A 52 10.28 0.85 -9.57
CA ALA A 52 10.67 -0.55 -9.50
C ALA A 52 9.84 -1.48 -10.40
N ALA A 53 8.54 -1.23 -10.49
CA ALA A 53 7.55 -1.97 -11.26
C ALA A 53 6.54 -0.98 -11.90
N PRO A 54 6.82 -0.49 -13.12
CA PRO A 54 6.07 0.63 -13.72
C PRO A 54 4.66 0.25 -14.20
N SER A 55 4.40 -1.05 -14.39
CA SER A 55 3.09 -1.56 -14.74
C SER A 55 2.83 -2.77 -13.88
N PHE A 56 1.70 -2.79 -13.18
CA PHE A 56 1.16 -3.91 -12.40
C PHE A 56 -0.30 -3.62 -12.05
N GLU A 57 -1.09 -4.65 -11.73
CA GLU A 57 -2.54 -4.53 -11.52
C GLU A 57 -2.94 -4.66 -10.05
N GLN A 58 -2.09 -5.27 -9.24
CA GLN A 58 -2.41 -5.60 -7.86
C GLN A 58 -1.20 -5.44 -6.93
N LEU A 59 -1.41 -4.76 -5.79
CA LEU A 59 -0.44 -4.70 -4.71
C LEU A 59 -0.83 -5.67 -3.59
N VAL A 60 -0.02 -6.73 -3.41
CA VAL A 60 -0.20 -7.72 -2.35
C VAL A 60 0.63 -7.32 -1.14
N ILE A 61 -0.05 -6.90 -0.08
CA ILE A 61 0.54 -6.42 1.16
C ILE A 61 0.71 -7.60 2.11
N VAL A 62 1.93 -8.11 2.19
CA VAL A 62 2.29 -9.33 2.92
C VAL A 62 2.79 -8.98 4.32
N GLN A 63 2.05 -9.39 5.34
CA GLN A 63 2.44 -9.25 6.75
C GLN A 63 2.35 -10.58 7.48
N ALA A 64 3.30 -10.86 8.37
CA ALA A 64 3.27 -12.07 9.17
C ALA A 64 2.48 -11.88 10.47
N LEU A 65 1.67 -12.86 10.85
CA LEU A 65 0.93 -12.90 12.12
C LEU A 65 1.81 -13.31 13.31
N SER A 66 3.03 -13.77 13.04
CA SER A 66 4.00 -14.30 13.99
C SER A 66 5.42 -13.95 13.47
N PRO A 67 6.47 -13.84 14.32
CA PRO A 67 7.71 -13.10 14.04
C PRO A 67 8.20 -13.12 12.58
N PRO A 68 8.51 -11.95 11.97
CA PRO A 68 8.57 -10.61 12.58
C PRO A 68 7.19 -10.12 13.04
N ALA A 69 7.17 -9.21 14.03
CA ALA A 69 5.94 -8.73 14.62
C ALA A 69 5.04 -8.08 13.56
N LEU A 70 3.73 -8.36 13.63
CA LEU A 70 2.74 -7.76 12.76
C LEU A 70 2.77 -6.24 12.90
N SER A 71 2.92 -5.54 11.78
CA SER A 71 2.85 -4.08 11.72
C SER A 71 1.61 -3.65 10.95
N LEU A 72 0.60 -3.14 11.65
CA LEU A 72 -0.57 -2.53 11.01
C LEU A 72 -0.17 -1.28 10.21
N ALA A 73 0.82 -0.52 10.71
CA ALA A 73 1.40 0.59 9.97
C ALA A 73 1.93 0.16 8.60
N ASN A 74 2.55 -1.02 8.48
CA ASN A 74 2.99 -1.51 7.18
C ASN A 74 1.84 -2.00 6.29
N ILE A 75 0.74 -2.50 6.86
CA ILE A 75 -0.48 -2.74 6.07
C ILE A 75 -0.96 -1.42 5.48
N ASP A 76 -1.10 -0.42 6.32
CA ASP A 76 -1.70 0.87 5.98
C ASP A 76 -0.84 1.65 4.99
N ARG A 77 0.49 1.62 5.14
CA ARG A 77 1.42 2.15 4.13
C ARG A 77 1.22 1.49 2.78
N GLY A 78 1.06 0.16 2.76
CA GLY A 78 0.76 -0.58 1.54
C GLY A 78 -0.57 -0.16 0.91
N LEU A 79 -1.61 0.08 1.71
CA LEU A 79 -2.90 0.55 1.23
C LEU A 79 -2.79 1.96 0.61
N ILE A 80 -2.06 2.87 1.26
CA ILE A 80 -1.79 4.21 0.72
C ILE A 80 -1.04 4.10 -0.62
N ILE A 81 -0.01 3.25 -0.70
CA ILE A 81 0.74 3.02 -1.94
C ILE A 81 -0.18 2.47 -3.03
N ALA A 82 -1.03 1.47 -2.73
CA ALA A 82 -1.98 0.93 -3.71
C ALA A 82 -2.93 2.00 -4.26
N GLN A 83 -3.38 2.92 -3.39
CA GLN A 83 -4.24 4.03 -3.78
C GLN A 83 -3.51 5.07 -4.65
N ILE A 84 -2.23 5.34 -4.39
CA ILE A 84 -1.40 6.25 -5.20
C ILE A 84 -1.12 5.67 -6.59
N GLU A 85 -0.93 4.35 -6.65
CA GLU A 85 -0.68 3.61 -7.89
C GLU A 85 -1.94 3.26 -8.66
N ASP A 86 -3.14 3.51 -8.09
CA ASP A 86 -4.43 3.17 -8.69
C ASP A 86 -4.55 1.67 -9.03
N VAL A 87 -4.09 0.80 -8.11
CA VAL A 87 -4.08 -0.67 -8.25
C VAL A 87 -4.89 -1.35 -7.16
N GLU A 88 -5.32 -2.60 -7.39
CA GLU A 88 -6.10 -3.35 -6.40
C GLU A 88 -5.24 -3.75 -5.19
N PRO A 89 -5.57 -3.34 -3.95
CA PRO A 89 -4.88 -3.84 -2.76
C PRO A 89 -5.39 -5.22 -2.34
N LEU A 90 -4.46 -6.14 -2.03
CA LEU A 90 -4.75 -7.42 -1.41
C LEU A 90 -3.93 -7.57 -0.12
N ILE A 91 -4.58 -7.64 1.04
CA ILE A 91 -3.90 -7.89 2.31
C ILE A 91 -3.72 -9.40 2.49
N CYS A 92 -2.47 -9.84 2.63
CA CYS A 92 -2.12 -11.25 2.84
C CYS A 92 -1.42 -11.42 4.19
N LEU A 93 -2.15 -11.92 5.18
CA LEU A 93 -1.63 -12.21 6.52
C LEU A 93 -1.10 -13.65 6.54
N THR A 94 0.20 -13.82 6.80
CA THR A 94 0.91 -15.10 6.68
C THR A 94 1.25 -15.71 8.04
N LYS A 95 1.79 -16.93 8.03
CA LYS A 95 2.22 -17.69 9.22
C LYS A 95 1.09 -17.95 10.20
N LEU A 96 -0.11 -18.17 9.68
CA LEU A 96 -1.29 -18.49 10.46
C LEU A 96 -1.13 -19.75 11.31
N ASP A 97 -0.28 -20.68 10.88
CA ASP A 97 0.14 -21.87 11.60
C ASP A 97 0.85 -21.59 12.93
N LEU A 98 1.40 -20.39 13.11
CA LEU A 98 2.09 -19.98 14.33
C LEU A 98 1.21 -19.14 15.27
N VAL A 99 -0.07 -18.94 14.93
CA VAL A 99 -1.01 -18.18 15.74
C VAL A 99 -1.67 -19.12 16.76
N THR A 100 -1.49 -18.83 18.04
CA THR A 100 -2.09 -19.62 19.13
C THR A 100 -3.59 -19.39 19.27
N ALA A 101 -4.05 -18.15 19.08
CA ALA A 101 -5.45 -17.77 19.17
C ALA A 101 -5.95 -17.23 17.83
N ARG A 102 -6.57 -18.08 17.01
CA ARG A 102 -7.12 -17.71 15.69
C ARG A 102 -8.02 -16.47 15.73
N ALA A 103 -8.78 -16.29 16.81
CA ALA A 103 -9.63 -15.13 17.04
C ALA A 103 -8.87 -13.79 16.96
N GLU A 104 -7.57 -13.73 17.26
CA GLU A 104 -6.77 -12.51 17.12
C GLU A 104 -6.50 -12.16 15.66
N ALA A 105 -6.11 -13.15 14.84
CA ALA A 105 -5.93 -12.98 13.41
C ALA A 105 -7.24 -12.57 12.71
N ASP A 106 -8.36 -13.19 13.11
CA ASP A 106 -9.68 -12.85 12.57
C ASP A 106 -10.12 -11.42 12.96
N LYS A 107 -9.82 -10.97 14.19
CA LYS A 107 -10.08 -9.58 14.62
C LYS A 107 -9.32 -8.58 13.76
N ILE A 108 -8.04 -8.83 13.48
CA ILE A 108 -7.23 -7.96 12.61
C ILE A 108 -7.82 -7.94 11.20
N ALA A 109 -8.10 -9.12 10.62
CA ALA A 109 -8.67 -9.20 9.28
C ALA A 109 -10.04 -8.51 9.18
N ARG A 110 -10.86 -8.61 10.23
CA ARG A 110 -12.18 -7.99 10.29
C ARG A 110 -12.12 -6.46 10.15
N ILE A 111 -11.15 -5.81 10.80
CA ILE A 111 -10.99 -4.34 10.73
C ILE A 111 -10.88 -3.88 9.28
N TYR A 112 -10.03 -4.52 8.49
CA TYR A 112 -9.83 -4.14 7.09
C TYR A 112 -10.96 -4.60 6.17
N ARG A 113 -11.58 -5.75 6.45
CA ARG A 113 -12.75 -6.23 5.69
C ARG A 113 -13.97 -5.31 5.85
N GLU A 114 -14.19 -4.76 7.05
CA GLU A 114 -15.26 -3.79 7.30
C GLU A 114 -15.03 -2.46 6.55
N LEU A 115 -13.77 -2.14 6.22
CA LEU A 115 -13.39 -1.03 5.34
C LEU A 115 -13.49 -1.38 3.84
N GLY A 116 -13.87 -2.61 3.48
CA GLY A 116 -14.04 -3.06 2.10
C GLY A 116 -12.81 -3.74 1.48
N TYR A 117 -11.71 -3.90 2.20
CA TYR A 117 -10.50 -4.54 1.66
C TYR A 117 -10.60 -6.06 1.62
N HIS A 118 -9.98 -6.66 0.61
CA HIS A 118 -9.76 -8.10 0.56
C HIS A 118 -8.61 -8.50 1.50
N VAL A 119 -8.91 -9.41 2.44
CA VAL A 119 -7.94 -9.93 3.41
C VAL A 119 -7.92 -11.45 3.37
N LEU A 120 -6.75 -12.03 3.12
CA LEU A 120 -6.50 -13.47 3.19
C LEU A 120 -5.67 -13.79 4.42
N LEU A 121 -6.11 -14.80 5.17
CA LEU A 121 -5.32 -15.47 6.20
C LEU A 121 -4.68 -16.70 5.56
N THR A 122 -3.35 -16.81 5.64
CA THR A 122 -2.60 -17.84 4.91
C THR A 122 -1.54 -18.52 5.77
N SER A 123 -1.29 -19.78 5.45
CA SER A 123 -0.11 -20.51 5.91
C SER A 123 0.51 -21.25 4.75
N ALA A 124 1.76 -20.88 4.42
CA ALA A 124 2.54 -21.62 3.43
C ALA A 124 2.88 -23.04 3.91
N LEU A 125 2.94 -23.26 5.23
CA LEU A 125 3.26 -24.54 5.85
C LEU A 125 2.09 -25.53 5.75
N THR A 126 0.89 -25.12 6.19
CA THR A 126 -0.29 -26.00 6.17
C THR A 126 -1.01 -25.98 4.83
N GLY A 127 -0.83 -24.93 4.03
CA GLY A 127 -1.56 -24.68 2.80
C GLY A 127 -2.88 -23.93 2.98
N GLU A 128 -3.25 -23.58 4.22
CA GLU A 128 -4.46 -22.80 4.47
C GLU A 128 -4.41 -21.45 3.72
N GLY A 129 -5.53 -21.09 3.07
CA GLY A 129 -5.67 -19.84 2.31
C GLY A 129 -4.92 -19.79 0.97
N MET A 130 -4.08 -20.78 0.65
CA MET A 130 -3.25 -20.75 -0.57
C MET A 130 -4.06 -20.89 -1.86
N SER A 131 -5.17 -21.62 -1.84
CA SER A 131 -6.07 -21.73 -3.01
C SER A 131 -6.71 -20.38 -3.32
N SER A 132 -7.24 -19.68 -2.30
CA SER A 132 -7.81 -18.35 -2.45
C SER A 132 -6.76 -17.31 -2.86
N LEU A 133 -5.53 -17.44 -2.36
CA LEU A 133 -4.42 -16.60 -2.82
C LEU A 133 -4.15 -16.82 -4.31
N ARG A 134 -4.04 -18.07 -4.77
CA ARG A 134 -3.83 -18.38 -6.19
C ARG A 134 -4.92 -17.77 -7.07
N GLU A 135 -6.19 -17.97 -6.71
CA GLU A 135 -7.34 -17.42 -7.45
C GLU A 135 -7.27 -15.89 -7.58
N ARG A 136 -6.81 -15.19 -6.54
CA ARG A 136 -6.71 -13.73 -6.53
C ARG A 136 -5.52 -13.17 -7.33
N LEU A 137 -4.49 -13.99 -7.54
CA LEU A 137 -3.29 -13.66 -8.30
C LEU A 137 -3.40 -14.04 -9.78
N GLU A 138 -4.34 -14.92 -10.13
CA GLU A 138 -4.45 -15.46 -11.48
C GLU A 138 -4.85 -14.39 -12.49
N ASN A 139 -4.16 -14.37 -13.63
CA ASN A 139 -4.31 -13.41 -14.72
C ASN A 139 -4.07 -11.96 -14.29
N LYS A 140 -3.18 -11.75 -13.31
CA LYS A 140 -2.75 -10.43 -12.88
C LYS A 140 -1.23 -10.37 -12.76
N HIS A 141 -0.67 -9.20 -13.05
CA HIS A 141 0.66 -8.86 -12.56
C HIS A 141 0.56 -8.30 -11.14
N SER A 142 1.02 -9.08 -10.17
CA SER A 142 0.97 -8.74 -8.75
C SER A 142 2.35 -8.37 -8.19
N VAL A 143 2.43 -7.24 -7.49
CA VAL A 143 3.62 -6.85 -6.72
C VAL A 143 3.44 -7.25 -5.26
N LEU A 144 4.40 -7.99 -4.69
CA LEU A 144 4.40 -8.37 -3.27
C LEU A 144 5.26 -7.40 -2.45
N LEU A 145 4.60 -6.63 -1.58
CA LEU A 145 5.21 -5.70 -0.65
C LEU A 145 5.12 -6.23 0.78
N GLY A 146 6.23 -6.24 1.52
CA GLY A 146 6.27 -6.73 2.90
C GLY A 146 7.68 -6.69 3.48
N GLU A 147 7.81 -6.86 4.79
CA GLU A 147 9.13 -6.87 5.43
C GLU A 147 9.93 -8.13 5.09
N ALA A 148 11.24 -8.10 5.35
CA ALA A 148 12.05 -9.31 5.37
C ALA A 148 11.47 -10.30 6.38
N GLY A 149 11.33 -11.58 6.00
CA GLY A 149 10.74 -12.60 6.86
C GLY A 149 9.20 -12.58 6.95
N ALA A 150 8.50 -11.67 6.27
CA ALA A 150 7.03 -11.63 6.22
C ALA A 150 6.39 -12.83 5.48
N GLY A 151 7.19 -13.71 4.88
CA GLY A 151 6.71 -14.95 4.23
C GLY A 151 6.53 -14.88 2.71
N ARG A 152 6.90 -13.77 2.05
CA ARG A 152 6.80 -13.59 0.57
C ARG A 152 7.37 -14.76 -0.23
N LYS A 153 8.63 -15.13 0.00
CA LYS A 153 9.27 -16.29 -0.68
C LYS A 153 8.60 -17.63 -0.33
N SER A 154 8.11 -17.80 0.90
CA SER A 154 7.43 -19.03 1.31
C SER A 154 6.08 -19.19 0.59
N LEU A 155 5.34 -18.09 0.38
CA LEU A 155 4.14 -18.08 -0.44
C LEU A 155 4.45 -18.48 -1.88
N LEU A 156 5.46 -17.87 -2.50
CA LEU A 156 5.88 -18.20 -3.87
C LEU A 156 6.28 -19.67 -4.01
N ARG A 157 7.11 -20.19 -3.09
CA ARG A 157 7.50 -21.60 -3.08
C ARG A 157 6.33 -22.55 -2.97
N ARG A 158 5.28 -22.15 -2.25
CA ARG A 158 4.06 -22.95 -2.10
C ARG A 158 3.16 -22.88 -3.34
N LEU A 159 3.14 -21.75 -4.04
CA LEU A 159 2.45 -21.60 -5.33
C LEU A 159 3.14 -22.36 -6.45
N ASP A 160 4.47 -22.33 -6.48
CA ASP A 160 5.31 -23.06 -7.44
C ASP A 160 6.64 -23.46 -6.79
N ALA A 161 6.89 -24.77 -6.67
CA ALA A 161 8.13 -25.29 -6.11
C ALA A 161 9.38 -24.90 -6.93
N GLY A 162 9.21 -24.62 -8.23
CA GLY A 162 10.26 -24.21 -9.16
C GLY A 162 10.43 -22.69 -9.29
N PHE A 163 9.76 -21.86 -8.47
CA PHE A 163 9.71 -20.41 -8.65
C PHE A 163 11.09 -19.73 -8.74
N GLU A 164 12.09 -20.23 -8.01
CA GLU A 164 13.45 -19.65 -7.98
C GLU A 164 14.13 -19.76 -9.35
N SER A 165 13.93 -20.88 -10.07
CA SER A 165 14.48 -21.09 -11.41
C SER A 165 13.83 -20.19 -12.48
N LYS A 166 12.65 -19.64 -12.17
CA LYS A 166 11.86 -18.74 -13.02
C LYS A 166 12.06 -17.26 -12.65
N CYS A 167 13.01 -16.96 -11.77
CA CYS A 167 13.27 -15.62 -11.28
C CYS A 167 14.20 -14.85 -12.24
N LYS A 168 13.78 -13.67 -12.67
CA LYS A 168 14.64 -12.64 -13.24
C LYS A 168 14.89 -11.57 -12.17
N THR A 169 16.16 -11.33 -11.84
CA THR A 169 16.53 -10.31 -10.85
C THR A 169 17.16 -9.11 -11.55
N ARG A 170 16.73 -7.92 -11.18
CA ARG A 170 17.31 -6.64 -11.62
C ARG A 170 17.62 -5.80 -10.39
N GLU A 171 18.84 -5.29 -10.32
CA GLU A 171 19.23 -4.28 -9.32
C GLU A 171 18.84 -2.90 -9.83
N LEU A 172 18.29 -2.06 -8.96
CA LEU A 172 17.91 -0.70 -9.28
C LEU A 172 18.33 0.26 -8.18
N THR A 173 18.76 1.43 -8.61
CA THR A 173 18.86 2.62 -7.77
C THR A 173 17.60 3.44 -7.96
N LEU A 174 16.78 3.52 -6.93
CA LEU A 174 15.59 4.36 -6.86
C LEU A 174 15.97 5.73 -6.30
N GLU A 175 15.28 6.77 -6.73
CA GLU A 175 15.47 8.13 -6.21
C GLU A 175 14.32 8.49 -5.26
N ALA A 176 14.65 8.68 -3.98
CA ALA A 176 13.70 9.20 -2.99
C ALA A 176 13.47 10.70 -3.16
N HIS A 177 12.38 11.25 -2.60
CA HIS A 177 12.05 12.67 -2.75
C HIS A 177 13.08 13.63 -2.14
N ASN A 178 13.81 13.18 -1.13
CA ASN A 178 14.93 13.94 -0.57
C ASN A 178 16.21 13.84 -1.43
N GLY A 179 16.16 13.23 -2.61
CA GLY A 179 17.29 12.99 -3.51
C GLY A 179 18.20 11.84 -3.10
N ALA A 180 17.84 11.07 -2.05
CA ALA A 180 18.63 9.92 -1.63
C ALA A 180 18.50 8.76 -2.63
N ALA A 181 19.64 8.20 -3.01
CA ALA A 181 19.71 6.97 -3.80
C ALA A 181 19.45 5.75 -2.92
N LEU A 182 18.43 4.97 -3.27
CA LEU A 182 18.01 3.75 -2.56
C LEU A 182 18.23 2.53 -3.45
N GLN A 183 18.97 1.53 -2.97
CA GLN A 183 19.16 0.29 -3.72
C GLN A 183 17.98 -0.67 -3.47
N CYS A 184 17.39 -1.21 -4.54
CA CYS A 184 16.43 -2.29 -4.45
C CYS A 184 16.73 -3.40 -5.46
N PHE A 185 16.31 -4.62 -5.15
CA PHE A 185 16.33 -5.74 -6.08
C PHE A 185 14.91 -6.09 -6.48
N VAL A 186 14.62 -5.95 -7.76
CA VAL A 186 13.35 -6.36 -8.36
C VAL A 186 13.46 -7.82 -8.78
N LYS A 187 12.66 -8.68 -8.16
CA LYS A 187 12.63 -10.12 -8.44
C LYS A 187 11.31 -10.46 -9.10
N HIS A 188 11.37 -10.68 -10.41
CA HIS A 188 10.23 -10.95 -11.25
C HIS A 188 10.13 -12.45 -11.55
N HIS A 189 8.94 -13.02 -11.42
CA HIS A 189 8.63 -14.42 -11.62
C HIS A 189 7.41 -14.57 -12.53
N ASP A 190 7.60 -15.22 -13.66
CA ASP A 190 6.49 -15.78 -14.44
C ASP A 190 6.36 -17.26 -14.04
N LEU A 191 5.34 -17.57 -13.24
CA LEU A 191 5.12 -18.93 -12.75
C LEU A 191 4.29 -19.78 -13.73
N GLY A 192 3.83 -19.19 -14.83
CA GLY A 192 2.87 -19.76 -15.77
C GLY A 192 1.43 -19.75 -15.23
N ARG A 193 0.47 -20.10 -16.09
CA ARG A 193 -0.98 -20.04 -15.79
C ARG A 193 -1.45 -18.64 -15.37
N GLY A 194 -0.91 -17.59 -16.00
CA GLY A 194 -1.26 -16.21 -15.71
C GLY A 194 -0.80 -15.70 -14.33
N LEU A 195 0.15 -16.37 -13.68
CA LEU A 195 0.73 -15.92 -12.41
C LEU A 195 2.02 -15.15 -12.66
N GLU A 196 1.89 -13.83 -12.79
CA GLU A 196 3.01 -12.92 -12.97
C GLU A 196 3.26 -12.17 -11.65
N ILE A 197 4.41 -12.41 -11.02
CA ILE A 197 4.68 -11.90 -9.67
C ILE A 197 6.02 -11.19 -9.61
N THR A 198 5.99 -9.93 -9.18
CA THR A 198 7.19 -9.20 -8.78
C THR A 198 7.23 -9.09 -7.25
N PHE A 199 8.38 -9.26 -6.61
CA PHE A 199 8.55 -8.79 -5.24
C PHE A 199 9.84 -7.97 -5.11
N LEU A 200 9.76 -6.92 -4.29
CA LEU A 200 10.84 -5.96 -4.12
C LEU A 200 11.64 -6.29 -2.87
N ASP A 201 12.95 -6.43 -3.01
CA ASP A 201 13.90 -6.72 -1.92
C ASP A 201 14.83 -5.53 -1.70
N GLY A 202 15.42 -5.41 -0.52
CA GLY A 202 16.38 -4.35 -0.19
C GLY A 202 15.81 -3.07 0.42
N LEU A 203 14.48 -2.89 0.45
CA LEU A 203 13.81 -1.77 1.12
C LEU A 203 12.71 -2.26 2.07
N SER A 204 12.55 -1.56 3.20
CA SER A 204 11.43 -1.78 4.11
C SER A 204 10.13 -1.23 3.50
N VAL A 205 8.97 -1.69 3.99
CA VAL A 205 7.68 -1.17 3.50
C VAL A 205 7.58 0.34 3.74
N ALA A 206 8.12 0.81 4.87
CA ALA A 206 8.22 2.23 5.18
C ALA A 206 9.05 3.01 4.16
N GLY A 207 10.12 2.40 3.64
CA GLY A 207 10.97 3.01 2.63
C GLY A 207 10.26 3.27 1.29
N PHE A 208 9.15 2.59 0.99
CA PHE A 208 8.37 2.80 -0.24
C PHE A 208 7.28 3.86 -0.11
N LEU A 209 6.84 4.19 1.11
CA LEU A 209 5.81 5.20 1.30
C LEU A 209 6.43 6.58 1.13
N ASN A 210 5.93 7.29 0.14
CA ASN A 210 6.38 8.63 -0.16
C ASN A 210 5.15 9.52 -0.36
N VAL A 211 4.72 10.12 0.75
CA VAL A 211 3.60 11.07 0.84
C VAL A 211 3.99 12.17 1.81
N LYS A 212 3.48 13.38 1.58
CA LYS A 212 3.65 14.44 2.58
C LYS A 212 2.84 14.11 3.83
N ARG A 213 3.32 14.57 4.98
CA ARG A 213 2.66 14.34 6.27
C ARG A 213 1.23 14.85 6.27
N GLU A 214 0.99 16.00 5.63
CA GLU A 214 -0.32 16.66 5.54
C GLU A 214 -1.30 15.91 4.64
N GLU A 215 -0.79 15.14 3.68
CA GLU A 215 -1.56 14.37 2.71
C GLU A 215 -1.97 13.01 3.24
N ALA A 216 -1.22 12.44 4.21
CA ALA A 216 -1.45 11.10 4.72
C ALA A 216 -2.89 10.88 5.24
N ARG A 217 -3.56 11.91 5.78
CA ARG A 217 -4.96 11.86 6.23
C ARG A 217 -5.96 11.58 5.10
N LEU A 218 -5.64 11.97 3.86
CA LEU A 218 -6.54 11.87 2.70
C LEU A 218 -6.73 10.42 2.22
N TYR A 219 -5.81 9.55 2.61
CA TYR A 219 -5.78 8.12 2.27
C TYR A 219 -6.42 7.23 3.35
N TYR A 220 -7.05 7.83 4.36
CA TYR A 220 -7.88 7.12 5.34
C TYR A 220 -9.34 7.44 5.06
N ASP A 221 -9.95 6.63 4.19
CA ASP A 221 -11.34 6.81 3.75
C ASP A 221 -12.32 6.93 4.92
N GLU A 222 -12.11 6.18 6.01
CA GLU A 222 -12.95 6.21 7.19
C GLU A 222 -12.83 7.51 8.03
N PHE A 223 -11.85 8.37 7.75
CA PHE A 223 -11.74 9.68 8.42
C PHE A 223 -12.59 10.75 7.74
N ARG A 224 -12.89 10.56 6.45
CA ARG A 224 -13.53 11.58 5.60
C ARG A 224 -14.85 12.08 6.18
N ASP A 225 -15.66 11.17 6.73
CA ASP A 225 -16.96 11.49 7.32
C ASP A 225 -16.87 12.44 8.53
N PHE A 226 -15.66 12.68 9.07
CA PHE A 226 -15.43 13.50 10.26
C PHE A 226 -14.49 14.68 10.00
N THR A 227 -13.79 14.74 8.86
CA THR A 227 -12.77 15.75 8.61
C THR A 227 -13.35 17.17 8.60
N ASP A 228 -14.54 17.35 8.03
CA ASP A 228 -15.22 18.66 7.94
C ASP A 228 -15.70 19.19 9.30
N ASP A 229 -15.86 18.30 10.29
CA ASP A 229 -16.29 18.64 11.66
C ASP A 229 -15.10 19.01 12.57
N CYS A 230 -13.87 19.00 12.07
CA CYS A 230 -12.71 19.44 12.83
C CYS A 230 -12.71 20.95 13.03
N GLU A 231 -12.28 21.40 14.21
CA GLU A 231 -12.14 22.83 14.53
C GLU A 231 -11.15 23.58 13.62
N SER A 232 -10.17 22.87 13.04
CA SER A 232 -9.21 23.41 12.08
C SER A 232 -9.24 22.63 10.77
N ALA A 233 -9.25 23.35 9.64
CA ALA A 233 -9.17 22.78 8.29
C ALA A 233 -7.83 22.04 8.03
N GLU A 234 -6.77 22.44 8.74
CA GLU A 234 -5.42 21.86 8.67
C GLU A 234 -5.20 20.75 9.70
N CYS A 235 -6.27 20.25 10.33
CA CYS A 235 -6.15 19.21 11.35
C CYS A 235 -5.49 17.94 10.79
N LEU A 236 -4.35 17.56 11.37
CA LEU A 236 -3.65 16.30 11.11
C LEU A 236 -4.18 15.17 11.97
N HIS A 237 -5.28 15.37 12.69
CA HIS A 237 -5.91 14.40 13.57
C HIS A 237 -4.95 13.76 14.59
N THR A 238 -3.98 14.52 15.12
CA THR A 238 -3.02 14.05 16.12
C THR A 238 -3.19 14.81 17.44
N GLN A 239 -2.59 15.99 17.57
CA GLN A 239 -2.55 16.76 18.82
C GLN A 239 -3.62 17.85 18.90
N GLU A 240 -4.32 18.12 17.79
CA GLU A 240 -5.25 19.25 17.67
C GLU A 240 -6.43 19.13 18.64
N LYS A 241 -6.81 20.26 19.23
CA LYS A 241 -8.06 20.38 20.00
C LYS A 241 -9.25 20.35 19.03
N GLY A 242 -10.41 19.91 19.50
CA GLY A 242 -11.62 19.87 18.67
C GLY A 242 -11.57 18.90 17.47
N CYS A 243 -10.62 17.96 17.41
CA CYS A 243 -10.53 16.99 16.32
C CYS A 243 -11.69 15.98 16.34
N ALA A 244 -12.56 16.05 15.34
CA ALA A 244 -13.72 15.17 15.20
C ALA A 244 -13.34 13.70 14.94
N VAL A 245 -12.25 13.42 14.20
CA VAL A 245 -11.73 12.05 14.02
C VAL A 245 -11.37 11.41 15.36
N LYS A 246 -10.69 12.14 16.27
CA LYS A 246 -10.38 11.61 17.62
C LYS A 246 -11.64 11.32 18.43
N GLN A 247 -12.68 12.14 18.28
CA GLN A 247 -13.97 11.89 18.92
C GLN A 247 -14.67 10.66 18.33
N ALA A 248 -14.63 10.48 17.00
CA ALA A 248 -15.16 9.29 16.33
C ALA A 248 -14.44 8.01 16.79
N VAL A 249 -13.12 8.07 17.00
CA VAL A 249 -12.34 6.98 17.62
C VAL A 249 -12.81 6.69 19.04
N ALA A 250 -13.11 7.72 19.83
CA ALA A 250 -13.62 7.56 21.19
C ALA A 250 -15.04 6.94 21.22
N ARG A 251 -15.87 7.26 20.22
CA ARG A 251 -17.22 6.70 20.03
C ARG A 251 -17.22 5.30 19.40
N GLY A 252 -16.08 4.84 18.86
CA GLY A 252 -15.94 3.54 18.21
C GLY A 252 -16.40 3.50 16.75
N GLU A 253 -16.64 4.67 16.14
CA GLU A 253 -16.99 4.82 14.73
C GLU A 253 -15.75 4.64 13.83
N VAL A 254 -14.56 4.96 14.37
CA VAL A 254 -13.26 4.66 13.77
C VAL A 254 -12.52 3.64 14.63
N ALA A 255 -12.01 2.58 14.01
CA ALA A 255 -11.27 1.55 14.73
C ALA A 255 -10.01 2.11 15.40
N LYS A 256 -9.86 1.90 16.71
CA LYS A 256 -8.70 2.39 17.49
C LYS A 256 -7.35 1.94 16.90
N LEU A 257 -7.29 0.73 16.37
CA LEU A 257 -6.07 0.18 15.76
C LEU A 257 -5.70 0.90 14.45
N ARG A 258 -6.69 1.31 13.65
CA ARG A 258 -6.47 2.13 12.44
C ARG A 258 -5.97 3.51 12.79
N TYR A 259 -6.57 4.17 13.79
CA TYR A 259 -6.09 5.46 14.27
C TYR A 259 -4.68 5.39 14.88
N LYS A 260 -4.37 4.32 15.63
CA LYS A 260 -3.01 4.09 16.16
C LYS A 260 -2.00 3.99 15.02
N SER A 261 -2.30 3.17 14.02
CA SER A 261 -1.46 2.98 12.85
C SER A 261 -1.27 4.28 12.04
N TYR A 262 -2.35 5.05 11.84
CA TYR A 262 -2.28 6.41 11.28
C TYR A 262 -1.31 7.29 12.06
N SER A 263 -1.44 7.33 13.39
CA SER A 263 -0.59 8.14 14.26
C SER A 263 0.88 7.73 14.15
N GLU A 264 1.18 6.42 14.06
CA GLU A 264 2.53 5.89 13.84
C GLU A 264 3.09 6.32 12.48
N ILE A 265 2.27 6.34 11.42
CA ILE A 265 2.67 6.81 10.09
C ILE A 265 2.96 8.31 10.12
N ILE A 266 2.06 9.13 10.67
CA ILE A 266 2.23 10.59 10.77
C ILE A 266 3.50 10.97 11.55
N GLN A 267 3.82 10.24 12.62
CA GLN A 267 5.04 10.49 13.40
C GLN A 267 6.32 10.13 12.65
N ALA A 268 6.26 9.15 11.75
CA ALA A 268 7.40 8.70 10.96
C ALA A 268 7.63 9.55 9.71
N LEU A 269 6.61 10.24 9.22
CA LEU A 269 6.72 11.19 8.11
C LEU A 269 7.34 12.50 8.62
N ALA A 270 8.33 13.00 7.89
CA ALA A 270 9.04 14.25 8.17
C ALA A 270 8.15 15.47 7.91
#